data_AF-A0A2W0AIN4-F1
#
_entry.id   AF-A0A2W0AIN4-F1
#
_cell.length_a   1.000
_cell.length_b   1.000
_cell.length_c   1.000
_cell.angle_alpha   90.00
_cell.angle_beta   90.00
_cell.angle_gamma   90.00
#
_symmetry.space_group_name_H-M   'P 1'
#
loop_
_entity.id
_entity.type
_entity.pdbx_description
1 polymer ?
#
loop_
_entity_poly.entity_id
_entity_poly.type
_entity_poly.pdbx_seq_one_letter_code
_entity_poly.pdbx_strand_id
1 'polypeptide(L)'
;MNASPYSNHLPTEWRNALCLYPLYLALAQEFVIELPASPELESGTDAPSQDCVQQARQWFNTMDERIQVHQLRQFLQTTPLADNEIVRLMLLRHLGKEQRTPADRDKIDFLLVQFFSLSTPSRLDDSDCELDYVAEILRPVLGAVETVLSDWLSELEPMIQSASGCRRLSELFTRKILEQGRKLKVEAKEKYFEPVAMVAFTRFSFLMRRVFFRLMHEDLNAILDGLRQLESHGITTLDCRRAHFSHQEPTDRLRMICHSWKVMFHAEYSSGQPLKMLADLRTVVEEVLARCSEPANPAAPATLAGSSERPKARAAAATSVASSSAAPEFEVATSQPAHDEGDGI
;
A
#
# COMPACT_ATOMS: atom_id res chain seq x y z
N MET A 1 45.42 24.33 15.99
CA MET A 1 44.44 23.44 16.65
C MET A 1 43.16 23.55 15.84
N ASN A 2 43.01 22.70 14.82
CA ASN A 2 41.89 22.76 13.89
C ASN A 2 40.78 21.86 14.42
N ALA A 3 39.69 22.46 14.89
CA ALA A 3 38.48 21.75 15.27
C ALA A 3 37.95 21.00 14.03
N SER A 4 37.73 19.71 14.20
CA SER A 4 37.15 18.83 13.18
C SER A 4 35.71 19.28 12.89
N PRO A 5 35.26 19.37 11.63
CA PRO A 5 33.92 19.85 11.26
C PRO A 5 32.76 19.00 11.82
N TYR A 6 33.05 17.85 12.44
CA TYR A 6 32.08 16.95 13.06
C TYR A 6 31.55 17.42 14.43
N SER A 7 32.18 18.39 15.09
CA SER A 7 31.80 18.79 16.45
C SER A 7 30.49 19.58 16.55
N ASN A 8 30.03 20.21 15.46
CA ASN A 8 28.85 21.11 15.48
C ASN A 8 27.51 20.42 15.20
N HIS A 9 27.48 19.10 14.95
CA HIS A 9 26.26 18.36 14.61
C HIS A 9 25.78 17.39 15.69
N LEU A 10 26.57 17.17 16.74
CA LEU A 10 26.28 16.25 17.85
C LEU A 10 24.94 16.51 18.55
N PRO A 11 24.58 17.75 18.93
CA PRO A 11 23.29 18.01 19.60
C PRO A 11 22.08 17.73 18.69
N THR A 12 22.20 18.03 17.40
CA THR A 12 21.13 17.79 16.42
C THR A 12 20.95 16.29 16.17
N GLU A 13 22.04 15.55 16.01
CA GLU A 13 22.01 14.10 15.85
C GLU A 13 21.36 13.42 17.05
N TRP A 14 21.74 13.83 18.27
CA TRP A 14 21.17 13.28 19.49
C TRP A 14 19.67 13.58 19.63
N ARG A 15 19.25 14.81 19.35
CA ARG A 15 17.82 15.16 19.36
C ARG A 15 17.03 14.32 18.37
N ASN A 16 17.54 14.14 17.16
CA ASN A 16 16.90 13.29 16.15
C ASN A 16 16.83 11.83 16.61
N ALA A 17 17.89 11.32 17.25
CA ALA A 17 17.92 9.99 17.84
C ALA A 17 16.84 9.81 18.92
N LEU A 18 16.70 10.76 19.84
CA LEU A 18 15.64 10.74 20.86
C LEU A 18 14.24 10.79 20.25
N CYS A 19 14.02 11.56 19.18
CA CYS A 19 12.73 11.58 18.47
C CYS A 19 12.41 10.24 17.79
N LEU A 20 13.41 9.57 17.21
CA LEU A 20 13.22 8.30 16.49
C LEU A 20 13.08 7.10 17.44
N TYR A 21 13.70 7.15 18.62
CA TYR A 21 13.82 5.99 19.49
C TYR A 21 12.47 5.34 19.88
N PRO A 22 11.43 6.09 20.31
CA PRO A 22 10.13 5.49 20.64
C PRO A 22 9.49 4.74 19.47
N LEU A 23 9.63 5.28 18.25
CA LEU A 23 9.11 4.67 17.03
C LEU A 23 9.82 3.33 16.74
N TYR A 24 11.15 3.32 16.84
CA TYR A 24 11.94 2.12 16.62
C TYR A 24 11.67 1.03 17.67
N LEU A 25 11.45 1.41 18.93
CA LEU A 25 11.03 0.48 19.97
C LEU A 25 9.65 -0.11 19.70
N ALA A 26 8.67 0.71 19.33
CA ALA A 26 7.33 0.25 18.99
C ALA A 26 7.36 -0.71 17.78
N LEU A 27 8.16 -0.39 16.77
CA LEU A 27 8.39 -1.29 15.63
C LEU A 27 9.07 -2.60 16.06
N ALA A 28 10.08 -2.53 16.93
CA ALA A 28 10.74 -3.73 17.46
C ALA A 28 9.76 -4.65 18.19
N GLN A 29 8.87 -4.07 18.99
CA GLN A 29 7.84 -4.79 19.74
C GLN A 29 6.81 -5.43 18.80
N GLU A 30 6.31 -4.70 17.80
CA GLU A 30 5.29 -5.19 16.87
C GLU A 30 5.81 -6.38 16.04
N PHE A 31 7.08 -6.35 15.63
CA PHE A 31 7.68 -7.40 14.80
C PHE A 31 8.60 -8.35 15.55
N VAL A 32 8.60 -8.30 16.89
CA VAL A 32 9.39 -9.17 17.78
C VAL A 32 10.88 -9.21 17.37
N ILE A 33 11.46 -8.02 17.16
CA ILE A 33 12.88 -7.87 16.82
C ILE A 33 13.70 -7.83 18.11
N GLU A 34 14.52 -8.85 18.32
CA GLU A 34 15.30 -9.03 19.56
C GLU A 34 16.52 -8.10 19.65
N LEU A 35 16.33 -6.83 20.02
CA LEU A 35 17.43 -5.91 20.31
C LEU A 35 17.24 -5.31 21.71
N PRO A 36 18.24 -5.40 22.62
CA PRO A 36 18.12 -4.78 23.92
C PRO A 36 17.97 -3.26 23.76
N ALA A 37 17.15 -2.67 24.64
CA ALA A 37 16.99 -1.23 24.70
C ALA A 37 18.32 -0.51 24.94
N SER A 38 18.46 0.71 24.43
CA SER A 38 19.64 1.55 24.72
C SER A 38 19.37 2.35 26.00
N PRO A 39 20.12 2.10 27.10
CA PRO A 39 19.93 2.84 28.34
C PRO A 39 20.24 4.34 28.17
N GLU A 40 21.13 4.69 27.25
CA GLU A 40 21.46 6.08 26.94
C GLU A 40 20.27 6.81 26.31
N LEU A 41 19.60 6.18 25.34
CA LEU A 41 18.40 6.75 24.69
C LEU A 41 17.18 6.76 25.61
N GLU A 42 17.06 5.78 26.53
CA GLU A 42 16.03 5.78 27.57
C GLU A 42 16.23 6.89 28.60
N SER A 43 17.49 7.18 28.96
CA SER A 43 17.81 8.21 29.94
C SER A 43 17.42 9.63 29.49
N GLY A 44 17.37 9.88 28.18
CA GLY A 44 16.98 11.17 27.62
C GLY A 44 17.91 12.33 27.99
N THR A 45 19.19 12.06 28.27
CA THR A 45 20.14 13.09 28.77
C THR A 45 20.25 14.29 27.82
N ASP A 46 20.13 15.53 28.34
CA ASP A 46 20.16 16.77 27.55
C ASP A 46 21.54 17.10 26.95
N ALA A 47 22.63 16.66 27.60
CA ALA A 47 24.01 16.88 27.17
C ALA A 47 24.72 15.54 26.90
N PRO A 48 24.60 14.97 25.69
CA PRO A 48 25.21 13.69 25.38
C PRO A 48 26.73 13.80 25.26
N SER A 49 27.44 12.79 25.75
CA SER A 49 28.85 12.61 25.41
C SER A 49 28.97 12.08 23.97
N GLN A 50 30.17 12.19 23.37
CA GLN A 50 30.43 11.57 22.07
C GLN A 50 30.18 10.06 22.09
N ASP A 51 30.54 9.40 23.20
CA ASP A 51 30.35 7.96 23.37
C ASP A 51 28.86 7.60 23.36
N CYS A 52 28.00 8.38 24.03
CA CYS A 52 26.55 8.16 24.02
C CYS A 52 25.98 8.27 22.61
N VAL A 53 26.38 9.28 21.83
CA VAL A 53 25.92 9.44 20.45
C VAL A 53 26.42 8.29 19.56
N GLN A 54 27.66 7.84 19.75
CA GLN A 54 28.21 6.70 19.02
C GLN A 54 27.47 5.39 19.34
N GLN A 55 27.15 5.16 20.61
CA GLN A 55 26.38 3.99 21.04
C GLN A 55 24.96 4.01 20.46
N ALA A 56 24.27 5.16 20.51
CA ALA A 56 22.97 5.33 19.86
C ALA A 56 23.07 5.05 18.35
N ARG A 57 24.09 5.59 17.67
CA ARG A 57 24.30 5.33 16.25
C ARG A 57 24.46 3.84 15.96
N GLN A 58 25.24 3.12 16.77
CA GLN A 58 25.42 1.67 16.65
C GLN A 58 24.13 0.90 16.92
N TRP A 59 23.36 1.30 17.93
CA TRP A 59 22.07 0.70 18.25
C TRP A 59 21.12 0.80 17.06
N PHE A 60 20.94 2.00 16.52
CA PHE A 60 20.07 2.18 15.37
C PHE A 60 20.62 1.50 14.11
N ASN A 61 21.94 1.45 13.88
CA ASN A 61 22.50 0.72 12.73
C ASN A 61 22.14 -0.77 12.81
N THR A 62 22.30 -1.36 14.00
CA THR A 62 21.95 -2.76 14.27
C THR A 62 20.45 -2.99 14.06
N MET A 63 19.62 -2.03 14.50
CA MET A 63 18.17 -2.10 14.33
C MET A 63 17.78 -2.00 12.86
N ASP A 64 18.37 -1.04 12.13
CA ASP A 64 18.16 -0.86 10.70
C ASP A 64 18.52 -2.12 9.91
N GLU A 65 19.56 -2.87 10.28
CA GLU A 65 19.93 -4.13 9.61
C GLU A 65 18.87 -5.23 9.79
N ARG A 66 18.21 -5.27 10.94
CA ARG A 66 17.20 -6.29 11.28
C ARG A 66 15.84 -5.99 10.69
N ILE A 67 15.47 -4.71 10.63
CA ILE A 67 14.20 -4.28 10.08
C ILE A 67 14.14 -4.57 8.58
N GLN A 68 13.07 -5.20 8.13
CA GLN A 68 12.79 -5.40 6.71
C GLN A 68 11.87 -4.30 6.16
N VAL A 69 11.98 -3.98 4.87
CA VAL A 69 11.18 -2.91 4.24
C VAL A 69 9.66 -3.17 4.35
N HIS A 70 9.23 -4.43 4.31
CA HIS A 70 7.80 -4.77 4.46
C HIS A 70 7.28 -4.50 5.89
N GLN A 71 8.13 -4.67 6.91
CA GLN A 71 7.79 -4.35 8.30
C GLN A 71 7.64 -2.83 8.47
N LEU A 72 8.57 -2.03 7.92
CA LEU A 72 8.43 -0.57 7.89
C LEU A 72 7.14 -0.13 7.20
N ARG A 73 6.83 -0.76 6.06
CA ARG A 73 5.64 -0.45 5.29
C ARG A 73 4.38 -0.70 6.09
N GLN A 74 4.25 -1.89 6.67
CA GLN A 74 3.12 -2.24 7.50
C GLN A 74 3.00 -1.29 8.69
N PHE A 75 4.10 -1.08 9.42
CA PHE A 75 4.12 -0.25 10.62
C PHE A 75 3.72 1.20 10.34
N LEU A 76 4.41 1.87 9.40
CA LEU A 76 4.23 3.29 9.14
C LEU A 76 2.89 3.62 8.46
N GLN A 77 2.15 2.61 8.00
CA GLN A 77 0.81 2.79 7.40
C GLN A 77 -0.32 2.57 8.39
N THR A 78 -0.05 1.94 9.54
CA THR A 78 -1.07 1.60 10.56
C THR A 78 -0.86 2.34 11.87
N THR A 79 0.36 2.80 12.16
CA THR A 79 0.69 3.45 13.43
C THR A 79 0.30 4.93 13.45
N PRO A 80 -0.27 5.44 14.56
CA PRO A 80 -0.48 6.88 14.74
C PRO A 80 0.84 7.64 15.03
N LEU A 81 1.93 6.93 15.29
CA LEU A 81 3.23 7.53 15.63
C LEU A 81 3.99 8.08 14.41
N ALA A 82 3.55 7.74 13.20
CA ALA A 82 4.24 8.08 11.96
C ALA A 82 3.67 9.38 11.37
N ASP A 83 4.19 10.52 11.82
CA ASP A 83 3.93 11.81 11.17
C ASP A 83 4.99 12.13 10.08
N ASN A 84 4.79 13.26 9.39
CA ASN A 84 5.68 13.67 8.32
C ASN A 84 7.13 13.93 8.80
N GLU A 85 7.30 14.49 10.00
CA GLU A 85 8.63 14.81 10.55
C GLU A 85 9.38 13.55 10.96
N ILE A 86 8.70 12.58 11.58
CA ILE A 86 9.28 11.29 11.93
C ILE A 86 9.75 10.54 10.68
N VAL A 87 8.93 10.48 9.63
CA VAL A 87 9.33 9.86 8.35
C VAL A 87 10.52 10.61 7.73
N ARG A 88 10.54 11.95 7.82
CA ARG A 88 11.67 12.78 7.36
C ARG A 88 12.97 12.42 8.09
N LEU A 89 12.92 12.31 9.42
CA LEU A 89 14.08 11.96 10.25
C LEU A 89 14.60 10.54 9.96
N MET A 90 13.70 9.56 9.77
CA MET A 90 14.09 8.21 9.35
C MET A 90 14.78 8.23 7.98
N LEU A 91 14.22 8.99 7.03
CA LEU A 91 14.78 9.10 5.70
C LEU A 91 16.18 9.73 5.73
N LEU A 92 16.36 10.85 6.44
CA LEU A 92 17.66 11.49 6.62
C LEU A 92 18.69 10.55 7.24
N ARG A 93 18.25 9.74 8.21
CA ARG A 93 19.11 8.73 8.83
C ARG A 93 19.60 7.69 7.82
N HIS A 94 18.70 7.12 7.01
CA HIS A 94 19.09 6.14 5.98
C HIS A 94 19.95 6.77 4.87
N LEU A 95 19.64 8.00 4.47
CA LEU A 95 20.45 8.76 3.51
C LEU A 95 21.85 9.10 4.06
N GLY A 96 21.98 9.32 5.37
CA GLY A 96 23.25 9.65 6.03
C GLY A 96 24.23 8.48 6.19
N LYS A 97 23.87 7.25 5.80
CA LYS A 97 24.79 6.10 5.86
C LYS A 97 25.93 6.26 4.85
N GLU A 98 27.16 6.01 5.29
CA GLU A 98 28.36 6.05 4.44
C GLU A 98 28.34 4.97 3.36
N GLN A 99 27.88 3.77 3.71
CA GLN A 99 27.71 2.65 2.80
C GLN A 99 26.22 2.27 2.77
N ARG A 100 25.63 2.26 1.58
CA ARG A 100 24.22 1.92 1.38
C ARG A 100 24.12 0.56 0.72
N THR A 101 23.32 -0.32 1.31
CA THR A 101 23.08 -1.66 0.79
C THR A 101 21.85 -1.70 -0.12
N PRO A 102 21.62 -2.79 -0.87
CA PRO A 102 20.35 -3.00 -1.56
C PRO A 102 19.12 -2.96 -0.63
N ALA A 103 19.27 -3.37 0.63
CA ALA A 103 18.21 -3.26 1.62
C ALA A 103 17.95 -1.79 2.01
N ASP A 104 18.98 -0.97 2.13
CA ASP A 104 18.82 0.48 2.35
C ASP A 104 18.13 1.16 1.18
N ARG A 105 18.46 0.76 -0.06
CA ARG A 105 17.76 1.24 -1.27
C ARG A 105 16.25 1.04 -1.16
N ASP A 106 15.81 -0.17 -0.83
CA ASP A 106 14.39 -0.49 -0.76
C ASP A 106 13.68 0.27 0.37
N LYS A 107 14.37 0.52 1.49
CA LYS A 107 13.85 1.35 2.59
C LYS A 107 13.75 2.82 2.21
N ILE A 108 14.80 3.37 1.59
CA ILE A 108 14.84 4.76 1.12
C ILE A 108 13.75 4.99 0.07
N ASP A 109 13.61 4.09 -0.90
CA ASP A 109 12.52 4.11 -1.90
C ASP A 109 11.14 4.18 -1.26
N PHE A 110 10.89 3.30 -0.29
CA PHE A 110 9.63 3.32 0.44
C PHE A 110 9.43 4.61 1.24
N LEU A 111 10.44 5.05 2.00
CA LEU A 111 10.37 6.24 2.86
C LEU A 111 10.19 7.52 2.05
N LEU A 112 10.83 7.63 0.88
CA LEU A 112 10.62 8.76 -0.04
C LEU A 112 9.18 8.85 -0.51
N VAL A 113 8.60 7.71 -0.94
CA VAL A 113 7.20 7.65 -1.38
C VAL A 113 6.25 7.94 -0.24
N GLN A 114 6.54 7.43 0.97
CA GLN A 114 5.71 7.68 2.15
C GLN A 114 5.78 9.15 2.59
N PHE A 115 6.98 9.74 2.63
CA PHE A 115 7.17 11.15 2.93
C PHE A 115 6.44 12.03 1.92
N PHE A 116 6.64 11.79 0.62
CA PHE A 116 5.94 12.51 -0.45
C PHE A 116 4.41 12.37 -0.32
N SER A 117 3.91 11.17 -0.05
CA SER A 117 2.47 10.93 0.11
C SER A 117 1.87 11.65 1.32
N LEU A 118 2.63 11.85 2.40
CA LEU A 118 2.19 12.59 3.59
C LEU A 118 2.27 14.10 3.40
N SER A 119 3.20 14.57 2.56
CA SER A 119 3.39 15.99 2.25
C SER A 119 2.47 16.50 1.12
N THR A 120 1.84 15.60 0.38
CA THR A 120 1.03 15.95 -0.80
C THR A 120 -0.44 16.18 -0.42
N PRO A 121 -1.11 17.21 -0.97
CA PRO A 121 -2.54 17.41 -0.77
C PRO A 121 -3.38 16.21 -1.20
N SER A 122 -4.48 15.95 -0.49
CA SER A 122 -5.37 14.81 -0.76
C SER A 122 -6.06 14.83 -2.13
N ARG A 123 -6.02 15.97 -2.84
CA ARG A 123 -6.67 16.20 -4.14
C ARG A 123 -5.69 16.49 -5.29
N LEU A 124 -4.41 16.11 -5.18
CA LEU A 124 -3.47 16.27 -6.28
C LEU A 124 -3.95 15.44 -7.50
N ASP A 125 -4.04 16.04 -8.69
CA ASP A 125 -4.29 15.26 -9.91
C ASP A 125 -3.04 14.45 -10.30
N ASP A 126 -3.21 13.29 -10.95
CA ASP A 126 -2.10 12.51 -11.46
C ASP A 126 -1.30 13.30 -12.51
N SER A 127 -1.97 14.18 -13.27
CA SER A 127 -1.36 15.05 -14.28
C SER A 127 -0.50 16.17 -13.68
N ASP A 128 -0.79 16.61 -12.46
CA ASP A 128 -0.03 17.66 -11.76
C ASP A 128 1.22 17.10 -11.04
N CYS A 129 1.36 15.77 -10.97
CA CYS A 129 2.46 15.10 -10.31
C CYS A 129 3.70 15.06 -11.21
N GLU A 130 4.21 16.23 -11.60
CA GLU A 130 5.39 16.38 -12.45
C GLU A 130 6.70 16.21 -11.66
N LEU A 131 7.80 15.97 -12.38
CA LEU A 131 9.10 15.70 -11.76
C LEU A 131 9.59 16.87 -10.89
N ASP A 132 9.39 18.11 -11.36
CA ASP A 132 9.71 19.34 -10.61
C ASP A 132 8.90 19.43 -9.32
N TYR A 133 7.61 19.12 -9.37
CA TYR A 133 6.75 19.12 -8.19
C TYR A 133 7.25 18.12 -7.14
N VAL A 134 7.63 16.91 -7.55
CA VAL A 134 8.19 15.90 -6.65
C VAL A 134 9.52 16.36 -6.06
N ALA A 135 10.40 16.97 -6.87
CA ALA A 135 11.68 17.51 -6.40
C ALA A 135 11.50 18.61 -5.34
N GLU A 136 10.55 19.52 -5.53
CA GLU A 136 10.25 20.58 -4.57
C GLU A 136 9.79 20.03 -3.22
N ILE A 137 8.87 19.06 -3.23
CA ILE A 137 8.38 18.42 -2.00
C ILE A 137 9.50 17.64 -1.29
N LEU A 138 10.41 17.01 -2.04
CA LEU A 138 11.54 16.25 -1.50
C LEU A 138 12.77 17.12 -1.12
N ARG A 139 12.74 18.43 -1.38
CA ARG A 139 13.84 19.35 -1.03
C ARG A 139 14.31 19.25 0.42
N PRO A 140 13.44 19.09 1.45
CA PRO A 140 13.87 18.99 2.85
C PRO A 140 14.78 17.79 3.18
N VAL A 141 14.86 16.80 2.27
CA VAL A 141 15.64 15.56 2.46
C VAL A 141 16.70 15.36 1.39
N LEU A 142 16.45 15.77 0.15
CA LEU A 142 17.39 15.62 -0.96
C LEU A 142 18.16 16.91 -1.31
N GLY A 143 17.77 18.06 -0.74
CA GLY A 143 18.30 19.36 -1.15
C GLY A 143 17.74 19.83 -2.49
N ALA A 144 18.39 20.82 -3.10
CA ALA A 144 18.04 21.24 -4.46
C ALA A 144 18.46 20.16 -5.46
N VAL A 145 17.52 19.68 -6.26
CA VAL A 145 17.74 18.63 -7.26
C VAL A 145 17.50 19.21 -8.65
N GLU A 146 18.45 18.99 -9.55
CA GLU A 146 18.25 19.26 -10.98
C GLU A 146 17.41 18.15 -11.59
N THR A 147 16.32 18.52 -12.27
CA THR A 147 15.30 17.59 -12.78
C THR A 147 15.55 17.15 -14.22
N VAL A 148 16.77 17.34 -14.72
CA VAL A 148 17.19 16.83 -16.03
C VAL A 148 17.39 15.32 -15.92
N LEU A 149 16.45 14.56 -16.49
CA LEU A 149 16.51 13.09 -16.48
C LEU A 149 17.65 12.58 -17.35
N SER A 150 18.40 11.63 -16.80
CA SER A 150 19.36 10.83 -17.58
C SER A 150 18.63 9.87 -18.51
N ASP A 151 19.25 9.54 -19.65
CA ASP A 151 18.67 8.64 -20.67
C ASP A 151 18.17 7.30 -20.11
N TRP A 152 18.87 6.74 -19.11
CA TRP A 152 18.50 5.47 -18.50
C TRP A 152 17.21 5.53 -17.65
N LEU A 153 16.77 6.72 -17.25
CA LEU A 153 15.49 6.95 -16.55
C LEU A 153 14.34 7.23 -17.52
N SER A 154 14.62 7.43 -18.82
CA SER A 154 13.60 7.78 -19.82
C SER A 154 12.50 6.71 -19.97
N GLU A 155 12.79 5.46 -19.60
CA GLU A 155 11.82 4.36 -19.66
C GLU A 155 10.69 4.48 -18.60
N LEU A 156 10.86 5.29 -17.55
CA LEU A 156 9.85 5.42 -16.49
C LEU A 156 8.58 6.11 -16.98
N GLU A 157 8.70 7.11 -17.85
CA GLU A 157 7.56 7.89 -18.36
C GLU A 157 6.58 7.04 -19.20
N PRO A 158 7.01 6.28 -20.22
CA PRO A 158 6.08 5.41 -20.96
C PRO A 158 5.50 4.30 -20.07
N MET A 159 6.21 3.85 -19.03
CA MET A 159 5.64 2.93 -18.04
C MET A 159 4.49 3.57 -17.25
N ILE A 160 4.66 4.82 -16.80
CA ILE A 160 3.60 5.59 -16.11
C ILE A 160 2.38 5.75 -17.02
N GLN A 161 2.58 6.21 -18.26
CA GLN A 161 1.50 6.39 -19.23
C GLN A 161 0.77 5.08 -19.53
N SER A 162 1.51 3.99 -19.69
CA SER A 162 0.95 2.66 -19.92
C SER A 162 0.08 2.19 -18.74
N ALA A 163 0.52 2.43 -17.50
CA ALA A 163 -0.22 2.06 -16.30
C ALA A 163 -1.50 2.90 -16.14
N SER A 164 -1.41 4.21 -16.36
CA SER A 164 -2.55 5.12 -16.30
C SER A 164 -3.65 4.75 -17.31
N GLY A 165 -3.26 4.17 -18.46
CA GLY A 165 -4.18 3.67 -19.47
C GLY A 165 -4.88 2.34 -19.14
N CYS A 166 -4.44 1.59 -18.12
CA CYS A 166 -5.07 0.34 -17.73
C CYS A 166 -6.49 0.57 -17.18
N ARG A 167 -7.40 -0.35 -17.48
CA ARG A 167 -8.80 -0.35 -17.00
C ARG A 167 -9.10 -1.48 -16.00
N ARG A 168 -8.19 -2.43 -15.84
CA ARG A 168 -8.32 -3.57 -14.93
C ARG A 168 -6.98 -3.91 -14.29
N LEU A 169 -7.01 -4.53 -13.10
CA LEU A 169 -5.80 -5.05 -12.48
C LEU A 169 -5.12 -6.13 -13.34
N SER A 170 -5.90 -6.97 -14.04
CA SER A 170 -5.37 -8.00 -14.93
C SER A 170 -4.52 -7.43 -16.07
N GLU A 171 -4.91 -6.29 -16.64
CA GLU A 171 -4.13 -5.59 -17.67
C GLU A 171 -2.80 -5.08 -17.11
N LEU A 172 -2.85 -4.47 -15.92
CA LEU A 172 -1.66 -3.97 -15.23
C LEU A 172 -0.65 -5.10 -14.97
N PHE A 173 -1.11 -6.25 -14.48
CA PHE A 173 -0.25 -7.42 -14.24
C PHE A 173 0.27 -8.04 -15.54
N THR A 174 -0.57 -8.13 -16.58
CA THR A 174 -0.17 -8.71 -17.87
C THR A 174 0.94 -7.89 -18.54
N ARG A 175 0.89 -6.55 -18.41
CA ARG A 175 1.92 -5.64 -18.94
C ARG A 175 3.22 -5.66 -18.14
N LYS A 176 3.24 -6.24 -16.94
CA LYS A 176 4.40 -6.37 -16.06
C LYS A 176 5.11 -5.05 -15.75
N ILE A 177 4.34 -3.97 -15.61
CA ILE A 177 4.88 -2.61 -15.45
C ILE A 177 5.65 -2.47 -14.13
N LEU A 178 5.12 -3.06 -13.05
CA LEU A 178 5.77 -3.03 -11.74
C LEU A 178 7.08 -3.83 -11.73
N GLU A 179 7.12 -4.97 -12.43
CA GLU A 179 8.30 -5.80 -12.58
C GLU A 179 9.39 -5.08 -13.40
N GLN A 180 9.00 -4.37 -14.45
CA GLN A 180 9.92 -3.55 -15.24
C GLN A 180 10.52 -2.41 -14.41
N GLY A 181 9.68 -1.64 -13.70
CA GLY A 181 10.17 -0.59 -12.80
C GLY A 181 11.09 -1.13 -11.69
N ARG A 182 10.74 -2.29 -11.11
CA ARG A 182 11.59 -2.98 -10.13
C ARG A 182 12.92 -3.42 -10.74
N LYS A 183 12.90 -3.97 -11.96
CA LYS A 183 14.11 -4.40 -12.68
C LYS A 183 15.03 -3.21 -12.92
N LEU A 184 14.51 -2.11 -13.46
CA LEU A 184 15.26 -0.88 -13.71
C LEU A 184 15.91 -0.34 -12.43
N LYS A 185 15.15 -0.30 -11.33
CA LYS A 185 15.67 0.10 -10.01
C LYS A 185 16.79 -0.82 -9.49
N VAL A 186 16.69 -2.12 -9.74
CA VAL A 186 17.74 -3.08 -9.35
C VAL A 186 19.01 -2.91 -10.19
N GLU A 187 18.85 -2.70 -11.49
CA GLU A 187 19.95 -2.51 -12.43
C GLU A 187 20.69 -1.18 -12.23
N ALA A 188 20.02 -0.16 -11.69
CA ALA A 188 20.61 1.14 -11.37
C ALA A 188 21.77 1.06 -10.35
N LYS A 189 21.75 0.06 -9.44
CA LYS A 189 22.77 -0.10 -8.37
C LYS A 189 23.03 1.24 -7.65
N GLU A 190 24.28 1.71 -7.62
CA GLU A 190 24.68 2.98 -6.99
C GLU A 190 24.02 4.21 -7.62
N LYS A 191 23.71 4.18 -8.93
CA LYS A 191 23.05 5.30 -9.62
C LYS A 191 21.68 5.60 -9.07
N TYR A 192 21.02 4.64 -8.42
CA TYR A 192 19.76 4.89 -7.73
C TYR A 192 19.89 6.01 -6.69
N PHE A 193 21.03 6.10 -6.01
CA PHE A 193 21.25 7.08 -4.94
C PHE A 193 21.57 8.49 -5.45
N GLU A 194 21.57 8.70 -6.77
CA GLU A 194 21.59 10.05 -7.35
C GLU A 194 20.25 10.75 -7.03
N PRO A 195 20.25 12.02 -6.58
CA PRO A 195 19.02 12.70 -6.18
C PRO A 195 17.93 12.70 -7.25
N VAL A 196 18.29 12.91 -8.52
CA VAL A 196 17.33 12.89 -9.64
C VAL A 196 16.70 11.52 -9.84
N ALA A 197 17.45 10.43 -9.65
CA ALA A 197 16.92 9.07 -9.74
C ALA A 197 15.94 8.78 -8.61
N MET A 198 16.26 9.20 -7.38
CA MET A 198 15.36 9.08 -6.23
C MET A 198 14.05 9.86 -6.44
N VAL A 199 14.11 11.08 -6.99
CA VAL A 199 12.91 11.85 -7.37
C VAL A 199 12.09 11.09 -8.42
N ALA A 200 12.72 10.60 -9.48
CA ALA A 200 12.04 9.90 -10.58
C ALA A 200 11.36 8.60 -10.11
N PHE A 201 12.05 7.78 -9.30
CA PHE A 201 11.45 6.57 -8.73
C PHE A 201 10.38 6.86 -7.68
N THR A 202 10.48 7.98 -6.96
CA THR A 202 9.42 8.43 -6.05
C THR A 202 8.15 8.76 -6.82
N ARG A 203 8.27 9.56 -7.89
CA ARG A 203 7.16 9.88 -8.80
C ARG A 203 6.52 8.61 -9.36
N PHE A 204 7.35 7.73 -9.95
CA PHE A 204 6.91 6.46 -10.51
C PHE A 204 6.13 5.64 -9.48
N SER A 205 6.72 5.39 -8.31
CA SER A 205 6.13 4.53 -7.29
C SER A 205 4.85 5.12 -6.68
N PHE A 206 4.79 6.44 -6.53
CA PHE A 206 3.59 7.14 -6.07
C PHE A 206 2.44 7.01 -7.07
N LEU A 207 2.69 7.27 -8.37
CA LEU A 207 1.68 7.13 -9.41
C LEU A 207 1.24 5.68 -9.59
N MET A 208 2.17 4.72 -9.52
CA MET A 208 1.84 3.29 -9.52
C MET A 208 0.90 2.93 -8.36
N ARG A 209 1.15 3.47 -7.16
CA ARG A 209 0.26 3.29 -6.00
C ARG A 209 -1.15 3.80 -6.28
N ARG A 210 -1.28 4.98 -6.89
CA ARG A 210 -2.59 5.57 -7.23
C ARG A 210 -3.33 4.77 -8.30
N VAL A 211 -2.66 4.42 -9.40
CA VAL A 211 -3.22 3.56 -10.46
C VAL A 211 -3.70 2.24 -9.88
N PHE A 212 -2.88 1.61 -9.05
CA PHE A 212 -3.22 0.36 -8.41
C PHE A 212 -4.48 0.46 -7.54
N PHE A 213 -4.56 1.46 -6.65
CA PHE A 213 -5.75 1.65 -5.82
C PHE A 213 -7.00 1.94 -6.65
N ARG A 214 -6.89 2.78 -7.68
CA ARG A 214 -7.98 3.07 -8.60
C ARG A 214 -8.52 1.78 -9.22
N LEU A 215 -7.66 1.00 -9.86
CA LEU A 215 -8.03 -0.26 -10.52
C LEU A 215 -8.61 -1.29 -9.56
N MET A 216 -8.04 -1.40 -8.36
CA MET A 216 -8.55 -2.30 -7.34
C MET A 216 -9.97 -1.94 -6.90
N HIS A 217 -10.26 -0.65 -6.69
CA HIS A 217 -11.61 -0.20 -6.35
C HIS A 217 -12.59 -0.39 -7.51
N GLU A 218 -12.17 -0.09 -8.74
CA GLU A 218 -12.95 -0.31 -9.95
C GLU A 218 -13.32 -1.80 -10.10
N ASP A 219 -12.34 -2.71 -10.00
CA ASP A 219 -12.56 -4.16 -10.12
C ASP A 219 -13.47 -4.69 -8.99
N LEU A 220 -13.29 -4.25 -7.75
CA LEU A 220 -14.16 -4.62 -6.62
C LEU A 220 -15.61 -4.18 -6.85
N ASN A 221 -15.83 -2.92 -7.21
CA ASN A 221 -17.17 -2.39 -7.46
C ASN A 221 -17.84 -3.14 -8.61
N ALA A 222 -17.09 -3.37 -9.69
CA ALA A 222 -17.62 -4.02 -10.85
C ALA A 222 -17.94 -5.50 -10.58
N ILE A 223 -17.16 -6.21 -9.73
CA ILE A 223 -17.53 -7.55 -9.23
C ILE A 223 -18.84 -7.49 -8.47
N LEU A 224 -18.98 -6.58 -7.50
CA LEU A 224 -20.19 -6.45 -6.69
C LEU A 224 -21.43 -6.18 -7.54
N ASP A 225 -21.34 -5.27 -8.51
CA ASP A 225 -22.42 -4.99 -9.45
C ASP A 225 -22.72 -6.18 -10.35
N GLY A 226 -21.68 -6.89 -10.80
CA GLY A 226 -21.84 -8.08 -11.61
C GLY A 226 -22.53 -9.22 -10.86
N LEU A 227 -22.22 -9.43 -9.58
CA LEU A 227 -22.88 -10.42 -8.74
C LEU A 227 -24.38 -10.10 -8.58
N ARG A 228 -24.75 -8.83 -8.36
CA ARG A 228 -26.16 -8.40 -8.31
C ARG A 228 -26.89 -8.68 -9.63
N GLN A 229 -26.22 -8.43 -10.76
CA GLN A 229 -26.79 -8.72 -12.08
C GLN A 229 -26.98 -10.22 -12.28
N LEU A 230 -26.02 -11.07 -11.91
CA LEU A 230 -26.16 -12.52 -12.01
C LEU A 230 -27.34 -13.05 -11.21
N GLU A 231 -27.53 -12.53 -9.99
CA GLU A 231 -28.68 -12.88 -9.15
C GLU A 231 -30.01 -12.49 -9.79
N SER A 232 -30.09 -11.33 -10.44
CA SER A 232 -31.29 -10.92 -11.18
C SER A 232 -31.61 -11.85 -12.36
N HIS A 233 -30.61 -12.55 -12.90
CA HIS A 233 -30.76 -13.60 -13.92
C HIS A 233 -30.98 -15.00 -13.30
N GLY A 234 -31.16 -15.11 -11.99
CA GLY A 234 -31.39 -16.38 -11.28
C GLY A 234 -30.12 -17.21 -11.02
N ILE A 235 -28.93 -16.66 -11.28
CA ILE A 235 -27.65 -17.33 -11.01
C ILE A 235 -27.22 -17.01 -9.58
N THR A 236 -27.21 -18.02 -8.72
CA THR A 236 -26.86 -17.90 -7.29
C THR A 236 -25.52 -18.54 -6.92
N THR A 237 -24.89 -19.26 -7.86
CA THR A 237 -23.58 -19.89 -7.68
C THR A 237 -22.71 -19.73 -8.91
N LEU A 238 -21.38 -19.65 -8.70
CA LEU A 238 -20.38 -19.54 -9.76
C LEU A 238 -19.26 -20.59 -9.59
N ASP A 239 -18.66 -21.02 -10.70
CA ASP A 239 -17.38 -21.73 -10.68
C ASP A 239 -16.23 -20.71 -10.58
N CYS A 240 -15.70 -20.55 -9.38
CA CYS A 240 -14.65 -19.59 -9.08
C CYS A 240 -13.28 -20.25 -8.84
N ARG A 241 -13.05 -21.46 -9.34
CA ARG A 241 -11.77 -22.17 -9.18
C ARG A 241 -10.57 -21.40 -9.76
N ARG A 242 -10.78 -20.61 -10.82
CA ARG A 242 -9.73 -19.72 -11.38
C ARG A 242 -9.21 -18.73 -10.34
N ALA A 243 -10.07 -18.26 -9.46
CA ALA A 243 -9.74 -17.35 -8.36
C ALA A 243 -9.47 -18.08 -7.04
N HIS A 244 -9.15 -19.39 -7.08
CA HIS A 244 -8.88 -20.23 -5.91
C HIS A 244 -10.05 -20.38 -4.92
N PHE A 245 -11.28 -20.27 -5.41
CA PHE A 245 -12.50 -20.57 -4.64
C PHE A 245 -13.13 -21.91 -5.05
N SER A 246 -14.31 -22.21 -4.49
CA SER A 246 -15.07 -23.40 -4.86
C SER A 246 -15.57 -23.33 -6.30
N HIS A 247 -15.90 -24.50 -6.85
CA HIS A 247 -16.59 -24.65 -8.14
C HIS A 247 -18.10 -24.34 -8.08
N GLN A 248 -18.64 -24.20 -6.86
CA GLN A 248 -20.02 -23.78 -6.58
C GLN A 248 -20.00 -22.75 -5.47
N GLU A 249 -19.41 -21.60 -5.76
CA GLU A 249 -19.26 -20.52 -4.80
C GLU A 249 -20.53 -19.66 -4.77
N PRO A 250 -21.24 -19.53 -3.63
CA PRO A 250 -22.45 -18.71 -3.55
C PRO A 250 -22.16 -17.23 -3.76
N THR A 251 -23.01 -16.53 -4.52
CA THR A 251 -22.86 -15.09 -4.78
C THR A 251 -22.88 -14.25 -3.50
N ASP A 252 -23.68 -14.65 -2.49
CA ASP A 252 -23.70 -14.04 -1.16
C ASP A 252 -22.34 -14.12 -0.45
N ARG A 253 -21.67 -15.29 -0.53
CA ARG A 253 -20.36 -15.49 0.08
C ARG A 253 -19.28 -14.66 -0.65
N LEU A 254 -19.34 -14.60 -1.98
CA LEU A 254 -18.45 -13.74 -2.78
C LEU A 254 -18.62 -12.26 -2.43
N ARG A 255 -19.85 -11.79 -2.21
CA ARG A 255 -20.10 -10.42 -1.73
C ARG A 255 -19.43 -10.19 -0.38
N MET A 256 -19.60 -11.07 0.60
CA MET A 256 -18.95 -10.91 1.91
C MET A 256 -17.42 -10.84 1.80
N ILE A 257 -16.81 -11.68 0.95
CA ILE A 257 -15.36 -11.67 0.70
C ILE A 257 -14.92 -10.35 0.06
N CYS A 258 -15.64 -9.83 -0.93
CA CYS A 258 -15.31 -8.55 -1.55
C CYS A 258 -15.37 -7.38 -0.55
N HIS A 259 -16.31 -7.41 0.41
CA HIS A 259 -16.39 -6.39 1.46
C HIS A 259 -15.22 -6.47 2.44
N SER A 260 -14.76 -7.67 2.82
CA SER A 260 -13.59 -7.81 3.70
C SER A 260 -12.29 -7.38 3.02
N TRP A 261 -12.16 -7.61 1.72
CA TRP A 261 -11.03 -7.16 0.92
C TRP A 261 -10.91 -5.64 0.82
N LYS A 262 -12.04 -4.92 0.84
CA LYS A 262 -12.04 -3.45 0.88
C LYS A 262 -11.24 -2.93 2.08
N VAL A 263 -11.27 -3.62 3.23
CA VAL A 263 -10.52 -3.24 4.43
C VAL A 263 -9.08 -3.75 4.38
N MET A 264 -8.87 -5.01 3.96
CA MET A 264 -7.52 -5.62 3.95
C MET A 264 -6.53 -4.90 3.04
N PHE A 265 -6.94 -4.48 1.85
CA PHE A 265 -6.00 -3.87 0.89
C PHE A 265 -5.55 -2.45 1.26
N HIS A 266 -6.21 -1.80 2.21
CA HIS A 266 -5.69 -0.56 2.79
C HIS A 266 -4.51 -0.81 3.75
N ALA A 267 -4.47 -1.96 4.40
CA ALA A 267 -3.44 -2.31 5.40
C ALA A 267 -2.23 -3.03 4.79
N GLU A 268 -2.44 -3.83 3.75
CA GLU A 268 -1.38 -4.62 3.12
C GLU A 268 -1.15 -4.16 1.68
N TYR A 269 -0.30 -3.15 1.49
CA TYR A 269 0.26 -2.88 0.16
C TYR A 269 1.32 -3.94 -0.16
N SER A 270 0.85 -5.16 -0.44
CA SER A 270 1.68 -6.26 -0.92
C SER A 270 1.04 -6.84 -2.17
N SER A 271 1.71 -6.65 -3.31
CA SER A 271 1.38 -7.32 -4.57
C SER A 271 1.50 -8.83 -4.35
N GLY A 272 0.36 -9.51 -4.20
CA GLY A 272 0.32 -10.91 -3.81
C GLY A 272 -0.92 -11.66 -4.30
N GLN A 273 -1.07 -12.89 -3.80
CA GLN A 273 -2.15 -13.81 -4.15
C GLN A 273 -3.56 -13.19 -4.06
N PRO A 274 -3.92 -12.40 -3.03
CA PRO A 274 -5.27 -11.85 -2.93
C PRO A 274 -5.66 -10.92 -4.09
N LEU A 275 -4.70 -10.19 -4.67
CA LEU A 275 -4.96 -9.28 -5.80
C LEU A 275 -5.10 -10.03 -7.11
N LYS A 276 -4.34 -11.12 -7.28
CA LYS A 276 -4.53 -12.01 -8.40
C LYS A 276 -5.90 -12.69 -8.31
N MET A 277 -6.30 -13.16 -7.13
CA MET A 277 -7.64 -13.71 -6.89
C MET A 277 -8.73 -12.69 -7.23
N LEU A 278 -8.56 -11.42 -6.87
CA LEU A 278 -9.49 -10.34 -7.24
C LEU A 278 -9.62 -10.19 -8.76
N ALA A 279 -8.50 -10.09 -9.48
CA ALA A 279 -8.49 -9.96 -10.94
C ALA A 279 -9.09 -11.20 -11.65
N ASP A 280 -8.79 -12.40 -11.14
CA ASP A 280 -9.34 -13.65 -11.65
C ASP A 280 -10.84 -13.76 -11.39
N LEU A 281 -11.32 -13.33 -10.22
CA LEU A 281 -12.74 -13.28 -9.87
C LEU A 281 -13.49 -12.29 -10.76
N ARG A 282 -12.91 -11.11 -11.00
CA ARG A 282 -13.47 -10.12 -11.94
C ARG A 282 -13.72 -10.75 -13.30
N THR A 283 -12.73 -11.47 -13.82
CA THR A 283 -12.83 -12.14 -15.12
C THR A 283 -13.93 -13.22 -15.11
N VAL A 284 -14.10 -13.96 -13.99
CA VAL A 284 -15.13 -15.03 -13.90
C VAL A 284 -16.53 -14.42 -13.98
N VAL A 285 -16.78 -13.36 -13.21
CA VAL A 285 -18.08 -12.69 -13.16
C VAL A 285 -18.46 -12.12 -14.53
N GLU A 286 -17.52 -11.48 -15.23
CA GLU A 286 -17.76 -10.94 -16.57
C GLU A 286 -18.03 -12.01 -17.61
N GLU A 287 -17.29 -13.12 -17.60
CA GLU A 287 -17.50 -14.24 -18.54
C GLU A 287 -18.89 -14.86 -18.39
N VAL A 288 -19.40 -14.98 -17.16
CA VAL A 288 -20.75 -15.49 -16.92
C VAL A 288 -21.80 -14.48 -17.36
N LEU A 289 -21.61 -13.19 -17.04
CA LEU A 289 -22.53 -12.12 -17.47
C LEU A 289 -22.64 -11.99 -18.99
N ALA A 290 -21.51 -12.12 -19.69
CA ALA A 290 -21.49 -12.11 -21.16
C ALA A 290 -22.35 -13.24 -21.74
N ARG A 291 -22.26 -14.45 -21.17
CA ARG A 291 -23.09 -15.60 -21.57
C ARG A 291 -24.57 -15.42 -21.28
N CYS A 292 -24.92 -14.68 -20.23
CA CYS A 292 -26.31 -14.33 -19.94
C CYS A 292 -26.88 -13.28 -20.89
N SER A 293 -26.01 -12.45 -21.49
CA SER A 293 -26.39 -11.34 -22.35
C SER A 293 -26.43 -11.69 -23.83
N GLU A 294 -25.84 -12.82 -24.24
CA GLU A 294 -25.95 -13.31 -25.62
C GLU A 294 -27.39 -13.79 -25.90
N PRO A 295 -28.09 -13.23 -26.92
CA PRO A 295 -29.39 -13.75 -27.30
C PRO A 295 -29.21 -15.19 -27.77
N ALA A 296 -29.89 -16.11 -27.10
CA ALA A 296 -29.94 -17.51 -27.47
C ALA A 296 -30.34 -17.61 -28.95
N ASN A 297 -29.38 -17.94 -29.81
CA ASN A 297 -29.62 -18.23 -31.21
C ASN A 297 -30.51 -19.50 -31.24
N PRO A 298 -31.79 -19.43 -31.67
CA PRO A 298 -32.72 -20.53 -31.50
C PRO A 298 -32.51 -21.53 -32.64
N ALA A 299 -31.45 -22.32 -32.56
CA ALA A 299 -31.20 -23.40 -33.51
C ALA A 299 -30.37 -24.54 -32.88
N ALA A 300 -30.97 -25.29 -31.95
CA ALA A 300 -30.92 -26.76 -31.94
C ALA A 300 -31.73 -27.31 -30.74
N PRO A 301 -32.51 -28.40 -30.93
CA PRO A 301 -33.53 -28.83 -29.98
C PRO A 301 -32.98 -29.64 -28.81
N ALA A 302 -33.67 -29.48 -27.67
CA ALA A 302 -33.54 -30.27 -26.47
C ALA A 302 -33.77 -31.77 -26.71
N THR A 303 -32.84 -32.59 -26.25
CA THR A 303 -33.08 -33.99 -25.91
C THR A 303 -33.30 -34.11 -24.41
N LEU A 304 -34.58 -34.14 -24.03
CA LEU A 304 -35.06 -34.58 -22.72
C LEU A 304 -35.09 -36.11 -22.66
N ALA A 305 -34.37 -36.71 -21.71
CA ALA A 305 -34.62 -38.04 -21.14
C ALA A 305 -33.71 -38.23 -19.91
N GLY A 306 -34.08 -38.83 -18.78
CA GLY A 306 -35.32 -38.95 -18.00
C GLY A 306 -34.93 -38.58 -16.55
N SER A 307 -35.66 -38.85 -15.48
CA SER A 307 -36.89 -39.58 -15.19
C SER A 307 -37.18 -39.31 -13.71
N SER A 308 -38.43 -38.93 -13.41
CA SER A 308 -39.10 -38.94 -12.10
C SER A 308 -38.54 -39.91 -11.04
N GLU A 309 -38.32 -39.42 -9.80
CA GLU A 309 -38.86 -40.09 -8.60
C GLU A 309 -38.98 -39.15 -7.39
N ARG A 310 -40.21 -39.04 -6.87
CA ARG A 310 -40.59 -38.42 -5.58
C ARG A 310 -40.30 -39.43 -4.46
N PRO A 311 -40.02 -38.96 -3.22
CA PRO A 311 -40.87 -39.43 -2.13
C PRO A 311 -41.37 -38.33 -1.19
N LYS A 312 -42.47 -38.70 -0.51
CA LYS A 312 -43.28 -37.95 0.44
C LYS A 312 -42.55 -37.58 1.74
N ALA A 313 -43.09 -36.51 2.34
CA ALA A 313 -42.70 -35.86 3.58
C ALA A 313 -42.66 -36.73 4.85
N ARG A 314 -41.86 -36.28 5.83
CA ARG A 314 -42.16 -36.42 7.25
C ARG A 314 -41.76 -35.14 7.99
N ALA A 315 -42.75 -34.55 8.65
CA ALA A 315 -42.62 -33.36 9.48
C ALA A 315 -41.81 -33.65 10.76
N ALA A 316 -41.03 -32.66 11.19
CA ALA A 316 -40.69 -32.43 12.58
C ALA A 316 -40.62 -30.92 12.79
N ALA A 317 -41.54 -30.42 13.62
CA ALA A 317 -41.58 -29.04 14.08
C ALA A 317 -40.38 -28.76 14.99
N ALA A 318 -39.72 -27.61 14.79
CA ALA A 318 -38.83 -27.00 15.75
C ALA A 318 -39.03 -25.49 15.72
N THR A 319 -39.85 -25.06 16.68
CA THR A 319 -39.87 -23.78 17.40
C THR A 319 -38.99 -22.66 16.87
N SER A 320 -39.64 -21.60 16.39
CA SER A 320 -39.05 -20.28 16.18
C SER A 320 -38.68 -19.65 17.51
N VAL A 321 -37.41 -19.29 17.69
CA VAL A 321 -37.01 -18.24 18.64
C VAL A 321 -36.48 -17.09 17.81
N ALA A 322 -37.25 -16.01 17.78
CA ALA A 322 -36.83 -14.73 17.28
C ALA A 322 -35.66 -14.22 18.15
N SER A 323 -34.53 -13.90 17.53
CA SER A 323 -33.53 -13.02 18.12
C SER A 323 -33.32 -11.88 17.14
N SER A 324 -34.00 -10.77 17.45
CA SER A 324 -33.69 -9.44 16.95
C SER A 324 -32.27 -9.08 17.40
N SER A 325 -31.31 -9.18 16.50
CA SER A 325 -29.99 -8.57 16.70
C SER A 325 -29.93 -7.34 15.81
N ALA A 326 -30.22 -6.19 16.43
CA ALA A 326 -29.90 -4.89 15.87
C ALA A 326 -28.38 -4.75 15.87
N ALA A 327 -27.78 -4.73 14.68
CA ALA A 327 -26.39 -4.34 14.53
C ALA A 327 -26.30 -2.80 14.76
N PRO A 328 -25.31 -2.31 15.52
CA PRO A 328 -25.11 -0.88 15.66
C PRO A 328 -24.52 -0.31 14.37
N GLU A 329 -25.19 0.70 13.82
CA GLU A 329 -24.58 1.65 12.88
C GLU A 329 -23.37 2.28 13.55
N PHE A 330 -22.17 2.04 13.00
CA PHE A 330 -20.97 2.74 13.43
C PHE A 330 -20.82 4.00 12.57
N GLU A 331 -21.25 5.12 13.14
CA GLU A 331 -21.10 6.46 12.59
C GLU A 331 -19.61 6.85 12.69
N VAL A 332 -18.94 6.98 11.53
CA VAL A 332 -17.55 7.46 11.48
C VAL A 332 -17.59 8.98 11.55
N ALA A 333 -17.13 9.49 12.70
CA ALA A 333 -16.87 10.91 12.92
C ALA A 333 -15.91 11.43 11.85
N THR A 334 -16.42 12.28 10.97
CA THR A 334 -15.62 13.17 10.15
C THR A 334 -15.23 14.35 11.03
N SER A 335 -14.02 14.33 11.57
CA SER A 335 -13.44 15.50 12.22
C SER A 335 -13.15 16.57 11.17
N GLN A 336 -14.10 17.49 10.99
CA GLN A 336 -13.82 18.81 10.42
C GLN A 336 -13.05 19.64 11.45
N PRO A 337 -11.93 20.28 11.11
CA PRO A 337 -11.40 21.35 11.93
C PRO A 337 -12.26 22.59 11.73
N ALA A 338 -12.75 23.14 12.83
CA ALA A 338 -13.42 24.42 12.87
C ALA A 338 -12.45 25.51 12.40
N HIS A 339 -12.87 26.25 11.37
CA HIS A 339 -12.36 27.58 11.08
C HIS A 339 -12.74 28.48 12.25
N ASP A 340 -11.74 29.00 12.97
CA ASP A 340 -11.88 30.15 13.85
C ASP A 340 -11.38 31.37 13.07
N GLU A 341 -12.32 32.02 12.35
CA GLU A 341 -12.17 33.41 11.92
C GLU A 341 -12.83 34.28 13.00
N GLY A 342 -12.04 35.12 13.65
CA GLY A 342 -12.49 36.05 14.67
C GLY A 342 -11.49 37.19 14.88
N ASP A 343 -11.58 38.18 14.00
CA ASP A 343 -10.95 39.50 14.07
C ASP A 343 -11.12 40.21 15.44
N GLY A 344 -10.07 40.96 15.82
CA GLY A 344 -10.21 42.31 16.37
C GLY A 344 -10.36 42.49 17.90
N ILE A 345 -9.25 42.78 18.58
CA ILE A 345 -8.86 44.12 19.11
C ILE A 345 -7.40 44.05 19.60
#